data_AF-A0A258IGK5-F1
#
_entry.id   AF-A0A258IGK5-F1
#
_cell.length_a   1.000
_cell.length_b   1.000
_cell.length_c   1.000
_cell.angle_alpha   90.00
_cell.angle_beta   90.00
_cell.angle_gamma   90.00
#
_symmetry.space_group_name_H-M   'P 1'
#
loop_
_entity.id
_entity.type
_entity.pdbx_description
1 polymer ?
#
loop_
_entity_poly.entity_id
_entity_poly.type
_entity_poly.pdbx_seq_one_letter_code
_entity_poly.pdbx_strand_id
1 'polypeptide(L)'
;MHNRGLANDEVSRLVQTLLEIGNYRKLALMGFPPARELLGWLDGAEARLAAITGELALAGGDSQSVLDQLLALSAEVELRAASTRFRRGATESYHQLTLDRLEALREVRVSGHSTMREFIARRLLPAMRTCEAADRRLDDLSARIGRSSDLLRAKLGMALDRQNQALLHSMNERVALQTKLQGLVEGLSVFAVSYYVVGLAGYLLKPWLHDLPGAAETALSLLVPLVLAAVTVGLHRRKKRIVGS
;
A
#
# COMPACT_ATOMS: atom_id res chain seq x y z
N MET A 1 6.80 -56.32 -25.55
CA MET A 1 5.71 -56.95 -24.77
C MET A 1 5.66 -58.43 -25.12
N HIS A 2 5.69 -59.32 -24.13
CA HIS A 2 5.56 -60.77 -24.36
C HIS A 2 4.15 -61.21 -23.94
N ASN A 3 3.38 -61.78 -24.86
CA ASN A 3 2.04 -62.32 -24.58
C ASN A 3 2.18 -63.68 -23.88
N ARG A 4 1.62 -63.82 -22.67
CA ARG A 4 1.61 -65.07 -21.87
C ARG A 4 0.20 -65.65 -21.72
N GLY A 5 -0.58 -65.65 -22.81
CA GLY A 5 -1.91 -66.29 -22.85
C GLY A 5 -3.06 -65.35 -22.51
N LEU A 6 -3.10 -64.16 -23.12
CA LEU A 6 -4.26 -63.27 -23.04
C LEU A 6 -5.52 -63.95 -23.61
N ALA A 7 -6.63 -63.94 -22.87
CA ALA A 7 -7.91 -64.54 -23.26
C ALA A 7 -8.99 -63.47 -23.54
N ASN A 8 -9.93 -63.77 -24.44
CA ASN A 8 -11.11 -62.94 -24.71
C ASN A 8 -10.78 -61.46 -25.03
N ASP A 9 -11.35 -60.53 -24.26
CA ASP A 9 -11.27 -59.08 -24.45
C ASP A 9 -10.03 -58.42 -23.81
N GLU A 10 -9.14 -59.22 -23.20
CA GLU A 10 -7.90 -58.73 -22.58
C GLU A 10 -6.95 -58.07 -23.58
N VAL A 11 -6.89 -58.60 -24.80
CA VAL A 11 -6.08 -58.01 -25.88
C VAL A 11 -6.62 -56.62 -26.25
N SER A 12 -7.94 -56.49 -26.41
CA SER A 12 -8.59 -55.23 -26.73
C SER A 12 -8.37 -54.18 -25.64
N ARG A 13 -8.52 -54.57 -24.35
CA ARG A 13 -8.22 -53.70 -23.20
C ARG A 13 -6.77 -53.26 -23.15
N LEU A 14 -5.83 -54.17 -23.43
CA LEU A 14 -4.40 -53.84 -23.46
C LEU A 14 -4.10 -52.83 -24.57
N VAL A 15 -4.60 -53.07 -25.78
CA VAL A 15 -4.44 -52.15 -26.92
C VAL A 15 -5.05 -50.78 -26.59
N GLN A 16 -6.26 -50.76 -26.03
CA GLN A 16 -6.91 -49.52 -25.60
C GLN A 16 -6.08 -48.76 -24.57
N THR A 17 -5.60 -49.45 -23.53
CA THR A 17 -4.76 -48.85 -22.47
C THR A 17 -3.49 -48.24 -23.05
N LEU A 18 -2.85 -48.92 -24.00
CA LEU A 18 -1.64 -48.41 -24.66
C LEU A 18 -1.91 -47.18 -25.53
N LEU A 19 -3.04 -47.15 -26.25
CA LEU A 19 -3.47 -45.98 -27.02
C LEU A 19 -3.77 -44.80 -26.10
N GLU A 20 -4.47 -45.03 -24.99
CA GLU A 20 -4.78 -44.02 -23.98
C GLU A 20 -3.52 -43.44 -23.35
N ILE A 21 -2.54 -44.27 -22.96
CA ILE A 21 -1.22 -43.80 -22.48
C ILE A 21 -0.55 -42.92 -23.54
N GLY A 22 -0.54 -43.36 -24.79
CA GLY A 22 0.05 -42.60 -25.89
C GLY A 22 -0.60 -41.22 -26.07
N ASN A 23 -1.93 -41.17 -26.03
CA ASN A 23 -2.72 -39.97 -26.20
C ASN A 23 -2.57 -39.00 -25.03
N TYR A 24 -2.81 -39.48 -23.80
CA TYR A 24 -2.72 -38.66 -22.58
C TYR A 24 -1.30 -38.12 -22.38
N ARG A 25 -0.26 -38.92 -22.64
CA ARG A 25 1.13 -38.42 -22.59
C ARG A 25 1.34 -37.28 -23.58
N LYS A 26 0.83 -37.40 -24.80
CA LYS A 26 0.97 -36.35 -25.82
C LYS A 26 0.25 -35.07 -25.38
N LEU A 27 -0.96 -35.19 -24.83
CA LEU A 27 -1.73 -34.07 -24.34
C LEU A 27 -1.05 -33.38 -23.14
N ALA A 28 -0.52 -34.15 -22.19
CA ALA A 28 0.26 -33.61 -21.08
C ALA A 28 1.48 -32.81 -21.58
N LEU A 29 2.21 -33.34 -22.57
CA LEU A 29 3.39 -32.70 -23.15
C LEU A 29 3.08 -31.39 -23.90
N MET A 30 1.83 -31.07 -24.22
CA MET A 30 1.46 -29.77 -24.82
C MET A 30 1.65 -28.57 -23.87
N GLY A 31 1.79 -28.84 -22.56
CA GLY A 31 2.12 -27.82 -21.56
C GLY A 31 3.58 -27.38 -21.59
N PHE A 32 4.49 -28.21 -22.13
CA PHE A 32 5.93 -28.01 -21.99
C PHE A 32 6.49 -26.79 -22.75
N PRO A 33 6.19 -26.56 -24.05
CA PRO A 33 6.71 -25.38 -24.74
C PRO A 33 6.33 -24.04 -24.09
N PRO A 34 5.05 -23.77 -23.74
CA PRO A 34 4.70 -22.51 -23.10
C PRO A 34 5.21 -22.40 -21.66
N ALA A 35 5.41 -23.51 -20.94
CA ALA A 35 6.11 -23.47 -19.65
C ALA A 35 7.56 -22.97 -19.80
N ARG A 36 8.26 -23.37 -20.86
CA ARG A 36 9.62 -22.86 -21.16
C ARG A 36 9.62 -21.38 -21.53
N GLU A 37 8.64 -20.94 -22.32
CA GLU A 37 8.48 -19.52 -22.66
C GLU A 37 8.19 -18.68 -21.39
N LEU A 38 7.32 -19.19 -20.51
CA LEU A 38 7.03 -18.55 -19.23
C LEU A 38 8.28 -18.46 -18.36
N LEU A 39 9.08 -19.52 -18.25
CA LEU A 39 10.34 -19.51 -17.50
C LEU A 39 11.33 -18.46 -18.01
N GLY A 40 11.50 -18.35 -19.34
CA GLY A 40 12.38 -17.34 -19.92
C GLY A 40 11.91 -15.91 -19.63
N TRP A 41 10.60 -15.67 -19.61
CA TRP A 41 10.05 -14.37 -19.20
C TRP A 41 10.19 -14.12 -17.69
N LEU A 42 9.98 -15.14 -16.86
CA LEU A 42 10.07 -15.05 -15.40
C LEU A 42 11.45 -14.57 -14.93
N ASP A 43 12.53 -15.00 -15.58
CA ASP A 43 13.88 -14.54 -15.26
C ASP A 43 14.00 -13.00 -15.34
N GLY A 44 13.43 -12.40 -16.39
CA GLY A 44 13.40 -10.95 -16.55
C GLY A 44 12.43 -10.25 -15.59
N ALA A 45 11.26 -10.86 -15.33
CA ALA A 45 10.25 -10.32 -14.44
C ALA A 45 10.72 -10.28 -12.97
N GLU A 46 11.40 -11.33 -12.51
CA GLU A 46 12.00 -11.41 -11.18
C GLU A 46 13.13 -10.39 -11.00
N ALA A 47 13.96 -10.18 -12.04
CA ALA A 47 15.00 -9.15 -12.03
C ALA A 47 14.41 -7.73 -11.97
N ARG A 48 13.34 -7.46 -12.72
CA ARG A 48 12.59 -6.19 -12.65
C ARG A 48 12.02 -5.96 -11.25
N LEU A 49 11.40 -6.98 -10.64
CA LEU A 49 10.90 -6.85 -9.27
C LEU A 49 12.04 -6.54 -8.29
N ALA A 50 13.18 -7.22 -8.42
CA ALA A 50 14.33 -6.95 -7.56
C ALA A 50 14.80 -5.48 -7.68
N ALA A 51 14.87 -4.94 -8.90
CA ALA A 51 15.19 -3.54 -9.14
C ALA A 51 14.16 -2.59 -8.49
N ILE A 52 12.86 -2.82 -8.72
CA ILE A 52 11.77 -2.03 -8.13
C ILE A 52 11.86 -2.02 -6.59
N THR A 53 12.09 -3.19 -5.97
CA THR A 53 12.24 -3.29 -4.52
C THR A 53 13.51 -2.61 -4.00
N GLY A 54 14.59 -2.60 -4.80
CA GLY A 54 15.80 -1.84 -4.50
C GLY A 54 15.55 -0.34 -4.51
N GLU A 55 14.84 0.18 -5.52
CA GLU A 55 14.42 1.59 -5.58
C GLU A 55 13.52 1.97 -4.39
N LEU A 56 12.61 1.07 -4.00
CA LEU A 56 11.75 1.28 -2.83
C LEU A 56 12.56 1.40 -1.53
N ALA A 57 13.66 0.67 -1.39
CA ALA A 57 14.53 0.73 -0.22
C ALA A 57 15.35 2.04 -0.13
N LEU A 58 15.63 2.68 -1.27
CA LEU A 58 16.37 3.95 -1.29
C LEU A 58 15.50 5.11 -0.75
N ALA A 59 16.08 5.85 0.19
CA ALA A 59 15.47 7.03 0.79
C ALA A 59 15.57 8.23 -0.19
N GLY A 60 14.62 8.34 -1.11
CA GLY A 60 14.55 9.45 -2.07
C GLY A 60 14.07 9.09 -3.48
N GLY A 61 13.80 7.82 -3.76
CA GLY A 61 13.21 7.42 -5.05
C GLY A 61 11.82 8.02 -5.28
N ASP A 62 11.52 8.37 -6.53
CA ASP A 62 10.19 8.79 -6.95
C ASP A 62 9.19 7.66 -6.70
N SER A 63 8.38 7.81 -5.66
CA SER A 63 7.43 6.78 -5.25
C SER A 63 6.32 6.57 -6.27
N GLN A 64 6.05 7.56 -7.14
CA GLN A 64 5.08 7.42 -8.22
C GLN A 64 5.65 6.53 -9.34
N SER A 65 6.89 6.76 -9.77
CA SER A 65 7.58 5.87 -10.72
C SER A 65 7.63 4.43 -10.22
N VAL A 66 7.98 4.21 -8.94
CA VAL A 66 8.00 2.86 -8.34
C VAL A 66 6.62 2.22 -8.36
N LEU A 67 5.55 2.99 -8.08
CA LEU A 67 4.18 2.52 -8.15
C LEU A 67 3.80 2.08 -9.57
N ASP A 68 4.08 2.93 -10.57
CA ASP A 68 3.73 2.67 -11.96
C ASP A 68 4.45 1.43 -12.50
N GLN A 69 5.74 1.28 -12.18
CA GLN A 69 6.52 0.09 -12.53
C GLN A 69 5.97 -1.19 -11.88
N LEU A 70 5.59 -1.11 -10.60
CA LEU A 70 5.04 -2.25 -9.86
C LEU A 70 3.66 -2.65 -10.37
N LEU A 71 2.80 -1.68 -10.68
CA LEU A 71 1.48 -1.92 -11.27
C LEU A 71 1.60 -2.53 -12.67
N ALA A 72 2.52 -2.04 -13.50
CA ALA A 72 2.78 -2.62 -14.82
C ALA A 72 3.23 -4.07 -14.71
N LEU A 73 4.18 -4.37 -13.81
CA LEU A 73 4.64 -5.74 -13.59
C LEU A 73 3.53 -6.65 -13.03
N SER A 74 2.70 -6.12 -12.12
CA SER A 74 1.55 -6.86 -11.58
C SER A 74 0.56 -7.22 -12.67
N ALA A 75 0.22 -6.28 -13.56
CA ALA A 75 -0.69 -6.54 -14.67
C ALA A 75 -0.13 -7.59 -15.65
N GLU A 76 1.16 -7.54 -15.93
CA GLU A 76 1.85 -8.53 -16.76
C GLU A 76 1.83 -9.94 -16.16
N VAL A 77 2.00 -10.06 -14.83
CA VAL A 77 1.90 -11.33 -14.10
C VAL A 77 0.47 -11.88 -14.15
N GLU A 78 -0.53 -11.04 -13.85
CA GLU A 78 -1.94 -11.44 -13.86
C GLU A 78 -2.40 -11.90 -15.24
N LEU A 79 -1.98 -11.21 -16.31
CA LEU A 79 -2.28 -11.63 -17.68
C LEU A 79 -1.71 -13.02 -18.01
N ARG A 80 -0.48 -13.30 -17.57
CA ARG A 80 0.17 -14.61 -17.79
C ARG A 80 -0.45 -15.70 -16.93
N ALA A 81 -0.78 -15.40 -15.67
CA ALA A 81 -1.49 -16.32 -14.79
C ALA A 81 -2.85 -16.70 -15.38
N ALA A 82 -3.63 -15.71 -15.84
CA ALA A 82 -4.95 -15.93 -16.44
C ALA A 82 -4.87 -16.78 -17.73
N SER A 83 -3.91 -16.47 -18.61
CA SER A 83 -3.76 -17.16 -19.90
C SER A 83 -3.22 -18.60 -19.78
N THR A 84 -2.49 -18.92 -18.71
CA THR A 84 -1.89 -20.25 -18.52
C THR A 84 -2.74 -21.17 -17.63
N ARG A 85 -3.66 -20.63 -16.82
CA ARG A 85 -4.43 -21.38 -15.81
C ARG A 85 -5.15 -22.62 -16.34
N PHE A 86 -5.90 -22.50 -17.43
CA PHE A 86 -6.62 -23.64 -18.01
C PHE A 86 -5.66 -24.72 -18.53
N ARG A 87 -4.57 -24.30 -19.19
CA ARG A 87 -3.58 -25.22 -19.76
C ARG A 87 -2.80 -25.94 -18.65
N ARG A 88 -2.49 -25.26 -17.55
CA ARG A 88 -1.88 -25.86 -16.35
C ARG A 88 -2.74 -27.02 -15.83
N GLY A 89 -4.01 -26.76 -15.54
CA GLY A 89 -4.93 -27.80 -15.04
C GLY A 89 -5.11 -28.96 -16.00
N ALA A 90 -5.16 -28.68 -17.31
CA ALA A 90 -5.24 -29.72 -18.34
C ALA A 90 -3.96 -30.58 -18.38
N THR A 91 -2.77 -29.95 -18.39
CA THR A 91 -1.48 -30.67 -18.39
C THR A 91 -1.33 -31.57 -17.18
N GLU A 92 -1.68 -31.09 -15.99
CA GLU A 92 -1.66 -31.87 -14.75
C GLU A 92 -2.64 -33.05 -14.81
N SER A 93 -3.88 -32.82 -15.26
CA SER A 93 -4.90 -33.85 -15.39
C SER A 93 -4.48 -34.96 -16.36
N TYR A 94 -3.94 -34.59 -17.53
CA TYR A 94 -3.46 -35.57 -18.50
C TYR A 94 -2.20 -36.32 -18.04
N HIS A 95 -1.36 -35.66 -17.25
CA HIS A 95 -0.23 -36.33 -16.60
C HIS A 95 -0.75 -37.41 -15.65
N GLN A 96 -1.71 -37.08 -14.79
CA GLN A 96 -2.29 -38.04 -13.85
C GLN A 96 -2.97 -39.21 -14.57
N LEU A 97 -3.80 -38.93 -15.58
CA LEU A 97 -4.42 -39.98 -16.41
C LEU A 97 -3.40 -40.91 -17.06
N THR A 98 -2.24 -40.38 -17.46
CA THR A 98 -1.15 -41.20 -18.01
C THR A 98 -0.59 -42.14 -16.94
N LEU A 99 -0.39 -41.64 -15.71
CA LEU A 99 0.12 -42.45 -14.59
C LEU A 99 -0.89 -43.55 -14.19
N ASP A 100 -2.17 -43.21 -14.11
CA ASP A 100 -3.25 -44.14 -13.78
C ASP A 100 -3.30 -45.30 -14.80
N ARG A 101 -3.15 -45.00 -16.09
CA ARG A 101 -3.11 -46.04 -17.14
C ARG A 101 -1.83 -46.87 -17.12
N LEU A 102 -0.69 -46.25 -16.82
CA LEU A 102 0.56 -46.99 -16.58
C LEU A 102 0.48 -47.91 -15.37
N GLU A 103 -0.34 -47.59 -14.37
CA GLU A 103 -0.61 -48.44 -13.22
C GLU A 103 -1.54 -49.60 -13.58
N ALA A 104 -2.59 -49.32 -14.36
CA ALA A 104 -3.51 -50.34 -14.85
C ALA A 104 -2.84 -51.45 -15.67
N LEU A 105 -1.70 -51.18 -16.32
CA LEU A 105 -0.92 -52.18 -17.05
C LEU A 105 -0.34 -53.29 -16.15
N ARG A 106 -0.21 -53.06 -14.83
CA ARG A 106 0.37 -54.02 -13.86
C ARG A 106 1.66 -54.68 -14.36
N GLU A 107 2.57 -53.84 -14.89
CA GLU A 107 3.80 -54.31 -15.51
C GLU A 107 4.70 -55.04 -14.52
N VAL A 108 5.21 -56.20 -14.93
CA VAL A 108 6.23 -56.94 -14.18
C VAL A 108 7.60 -56.71 -14.83
N ARG A 109 8.62 -56.46 -14.00
CA ARG A 109 9.99 -56.29 -14.46
C ARG A 109 10.47 -57.56 -15.17
N VAL A 110 11.03 -57.39 -16.36
CA VAL A 110 11.75 -58.46 -17.07
C VAL A 110 13.23 -58.08 -17.07
N SER A 111 14.10 -59.01 -16.64
CA SER A 111 15.54 -58.77 -16.61
C SER A 111 16.06 -58.31 -17.99
N GLY A 112 16.95 -57.32 -18.00
CA GLY A 112 17.50 -56.72 -19.21
C GLY A 112 16.57 -55.77 -19.98
N HIS A 113 15.33 -55.54 -19.54
CA HIS A 113 14.36 -54.70 -20.26
C HIS A 113 13.80 -53.58 -19.37
N SER A 114 13.65 -52.38 -19.95
CA SER A 114 12.92 -51.29 -19.29
C SER A 114 11.41 -51.54 -19.30
N THR A 115 10.74 -51.15 -18.21
CA THR A 115 9.27 -51.07 -18.17
C THR A 115 8.79 -49.92 -19.04
N MET A 116 7.55 -50.00 -19.50
CA MET A 116 6.90 -48.90 -20.21
C MET A 116 6.76 -47.69 -19.29
N ARG A 117 6.49 -47.90 -17.98
CA ARG A 117 6.58 -46.83 -16.97
C ARG A 117 7.94 -46.10 -17.00
N GLU A 118 9.06 -46.80 -16.96
CA GLU A 118 10.40 -46.18 -17.02
C GLU A 118 10.69 -45.50 -18.35
N PHE A 119 10.20 -46.06 -19.45
CA PHE A 119 10.36 -45.47 -20.77
C PHE A 119 9.58 -44.15 -20.89
N ILE A 120 8.32 -44.13 -20.44
CA ILE A 120 7.47 -42.94 -20.49
C ILE A 120 7.96 -41.86 -19.52
N ALA A 121 8.33 -42.25 -18.29
CA ALA A 121 8.81 -41.33 -17.27
C ALA A 121 10.06 -40.55 -17.71
N ARG A 122 10.99 -41.17 -18.45
CA ARG A 122 12.23 -40.53 -18.92
C ARG A 122 12.01 -39.23 -19.72
N ARG A 123 10.89 -39.10 -20.44
CA ARG A 123 10.57 -37.89 -21.20
C ARG A 123 9.42 -37.08 -20.60
N LEU A 124 8.44 -37.75 -19.99
CA LEU A 124 7.29 -37.08 -19.40
C LEU A 124 7.66 -36.34 -18.11
N LEU A 125 8.42 -36.97 -17.21
CA LEU A 125 8.69 -36.42 -15.89
C LEU A 125 9.52 -35.13 -15.93
N PRO A 126 10.60 -35.01 -16.74
CA PRO A 126 11.32 -33.74 -16.88
C PRO A 126 10.42 -32.62 -17.40
N ALA A 127 9.56 -32.90 -18.38
CA ALA A 127 8.64 -31.91 -18.93
C ALA A 127 7.62 -31.43 -17.89
N MET A 128 7.07 -32.34 -17.08
CA MET A 128 6.13 -31.98 -16.01
C MET A 128 6.82 -31.16 -14.91
N ARG A 129 8.05 -31.50 -14.54
CA ARG A 129 8.86 -30.70 -13.60
C ARG A 129 9.11 -29.28 -14.11
N THR A 130 9.30 -29.10 -15.41
CA THR A 130 9.42 -27.76 -16.01
C THR A 130 8.12 -26.98 -15.90
N CYS A 131 6.97 -27.59 -16.19
CA CYS A 131 5.67 -26.95 -16.00
C CYS A 131 5.46 -26.52 -14.54
N GLU A 132 5.68 -27.45 -13.61
CA GLU A 132 5.53 -27.20 -12.17
C GLU A 132 6.47 -26.10 -11.66
N ALA A 133 7.71 -26.07 -12.15
CA ALA A 133 8.66 -25.01 -11.80
C ALA A 133 8.22 -23.64 -12.32
N ALA A 134 7.66 -23.58 -13.54
CA ALA A 134 7.14 -22.33 -14.10
C ALA A 134 5.95 -21.81 -13.28
N ASP A 135 5.03 -22.71 -12.91
CA ASP A 135 3.86 -22.37 -12.10
C ASP A 135 4.26 -21.88 -10.71
N ARG A 136 5.15 -22.60 -10.03
CA ARG A 136 5.63 -22.23 -8.70
C ARG A 136 6.34 -20.87 -8.69
N ARG A 137 7.15 -20.58 -9.71
CA ARG A 137 7.84 -19.29 -9.84
C ARG A 137 6.88 -18.15 -10.15
N LEU A 138 5.85 -18.38 -10.97
CA LEU A 138 4.82 -17.38 -11.23
C LEU A 138 4.04 -17.03 -9.96
N ASP A 139 3.65 -18.04 -9.18
CA ASP A 139 2.95 -17.85 -7.91
C ASP A 139 3.83 -17.12 -6.87
N ASP A 140 5.11 -17.48 -6.76
CA ASP A 140 6.07 -16.76 -5.89
C ASP A 140 6.25 -15.30 -6.31
N LEU A 141 6.39 -15.04 -7.61
CA LEU A 141 6.53 -13.68 -8.14
C LEU A 141 5.30 -12.83 -7.82
N SER A 142 4.08 -13.37 -8.03
CA SER A 142 2.83 -12.68 -7.66
C SER A 142 2.79 -12.35 -6.17
N ALA A 143 3.15 -13.30 -5.31
CA ALA A 143 3.18 -13.09 -3.86
C ALA A 143 4.22 -12.02 -3.45
N ARG A 144 5.39 -11.97 -4.11
CA ARG A 144 6.42 -10.95 -3.87
C ARG A 144 5.99 -9.56 -4.34
N ILE A 145 5.26 -9.45 -5.45
CA ILE A 145 4.66 -8.19 -5.92
C ILE A 145 3.64 -7.68 -4.90
N GLY A 146 2.79 -8.57 -4.36
CA GLY A 146 1.84 -8.22 -3.29
C GLY A 146 2.53 -7.63 -2.07
N ARG A 147 3.55 -8.31 -1.54
CA ARG A 147 4.35 -7.80 -0.42
C ARG A 147 5.02 -6.46 -0.71
N SER A 148 5.54 -6.29 -1.93
CA SER A 148 6.18 -5.03 -2.34
C SER A 148 5.17 -3.87 -2.42
N SER A 149 3.95 -4.16 -2.85
CA SER A 149 2.83 -3.20 -2.90
C SER A 149 2.43 -2.74 -1.49
N ASP A 150 2.40 -3.67 -0.53
CA ASP A 150 2.10 -3.35 0.86
C ASP A 150 3.18 -2.46 1.49
N LEU A 151 4.45 -2.73 1.21
CA LEU A 151 5.58 -1.90 1.66
C LEU A 151 5.53 -0.49 1.06
N LEU A 152 5.23 -0.37 -0.23
CA LEU A 152 5.08 0.92 -0.90
C LEU A 152 3.92 1.73 -0.29
N ARG A 153 2.78 1.09 -0.04
CA ARG A 153 1.63 1.71 0.63
C ARG A 153 2.00 2.22 2.02
N ALA A 154 2.73 1.43 2.81
CA ALA A 154 3.20 1.85 4.12
C ALA A 154 4.16 3.05 4.04
N LYS A 155 5.10 3.05 3.10
CA LYS A 155 6.04 4.17 2.89
C LYS A 155 5.33 5.46 2.50
N LEU A 156 4.36 5.39 1.58
CA LEU A 156 3.55 6.54 1.17
C LEU A 156 2.71 7.08 2.34
N GLY A 157 2.10 6.20 3.14
CA GLY A 157 1.38 6.60 4.35
C GLY A 157 2.26 7.37 5.33
N MET A 158 3.46 6.85 5.63
CA MET A 158 4.42 7.53 6.50
C MET A 158 4.88 8.89 5.94
N ALA A 159 5.05 9.02 4.62
CA ALA A 159 5.42 10.28 4.00
C ALA A 159 4.31 11.35 4.14
N LEU A 160 3.05 10.94 3.96
CA LEU A 160 1.89 11.80 4.12
C LEU A 160 1.69 12.23 5.58
N ASP A 161 1.88 11.31 6.53
CA ASP A 161 1.81 11.61 7.96
C ASP A 161 2.88 12.63 8.38
N ARG A 162 4.12 12.47 7.89
CA ARG A 162 5.20 13.44 8.15
C ARG A 162 4.88 14.82 7.57
N GLN A 163 4.30 14.88 6.37
CA GLN A 163 3.88 16.14 5.75
C GLN A 163 2.78 16.83 6.56
N ASN A 164 1.78 16.08 7.02
CA ASN A 164 0.72 16.59 7.89
C ASN A 164 1.26 17.11 9.22
N GLN A 165 2.17 16.39 9.87
CA GLN A 165 2.81 16.83 11.11
C GLN A 165 3.59 18.14 10.91
N ALA A 166 4.36 18.25 9.82
CA ALA A 166 5.10 19.47 9.50
C ALA A 166 4.16 20.67 9.26
N LEU A 167 3.06 20.45 8.54
CA LEU A 167 2.04 21.47 8.30
C LEU A 167 1.42 21.96 9.61
N LEU A 168 0.96 21.03 10.47
CA LEU A 168 0.38 21.33 11.77
C LEU A 168 1.37 22.09 12.67
N HIS A 169 2.65 21.72 12.65
CA HIS A 169 3.66 22.41 13.43
C HIS A 169 3.82 23.87 12.98
N SER A 170 3.91 24.09 11.66
CA SER A 170 3.99 25.45 11.09
C SER A 170 2.74 26.28 11.37
N MET A 171 1.55 25.66 11.44
CA MET A 171 0.31 26.34 11.83
C MET A 171 0.35 26.77 13.29
N ASN A 172 0.78 25.91 14.20
CA ASN A 172 0.89 26.24 15.63
C ASN A 172 1.82 27.43 15.88
N GLU A 173 2.96 27.49 15.17
CA GLU A 173 3.87 28.63 15.26
C GLU A 173 3.21 29.94 14.79
N ARG A 174 2.49 29.89 13.67
CA ARG A 174 1.76 31.04 13.14
C ARG A 174 0.65 31.52 14.09
N VAL A 175 -0.11 30.59 14.67
CA VAL A 175 -1.17 30.89 15.64
C VAL A 175 -0.58 31.50 16.92
N ALA A 176 0.56 30.99 17.41
CA ALA A 176 1.24 31.56 18.57
C ALA A 176 1.70 33.01 18.30
N LEU A 177 2.23 33.29 17.10
CA LEU A 177 2.59 34.63 16.66
C LEU A 177 1.38 35.56 16.56
N GLN A 178 0.29 35.09 15.94
CA GLN A 178 -0.96 35.86 15.84
C GLN A 178 -1.53 36.20 17.23
N THR A 179 -1.47 35.27 18.18
CA THR A 179 -1.93 35.49 19.56
C THR A 179 -1.09 36.56 20.26
N LYS A 180 0.24 36.56 20.07
CA LYS A 180 1.12 37.60 20.61
C LYS A 180 0.84 38.97 20.01
N LEU A 181 0.70 39.06 18.68
CA LEU A 181 0.39 40.31 17.98
C LEU A 181 -0.97 40.86 18.40
N GLN A 182 -1.98 40.00 18.53
CA GLN A 182 -3.30 40.40 19.03
C GLN A 182 -3.21 40.94 20.47
N GLY A 183 -2.42 40.31 21.34
CA GLY A 183 -2.16 40.82 22.69
C GLY A 183 -1.50 42.20 22.71
N LEU A 184 -0.60 42.50 21.77
CA LEU A 184 0.02 43.82 21.64
C LEU A 184 -0.99 44.89 21.17
N VAL A 185 -1.83 44.57 20.19
CA VAL A 185 -2.90 45.48 19.72
C VAL A 185 -3.95 45.71 20.81
N GLU A 186 -4.30 44.67 21.57
CA GLU A 186 -5.16 44.78 22.75
C GLU A 186 -4.55 45.75 23.78
N GLY A 187 -3.25 45.62 24.08
CA GLY A 187 -2.57 46.51 25.01
C GLY A 187 -2.58 47.98 24.58
N LEU A 188 -2.37 48.25 23.28
CA LEU A 188 -2.46 49.60 22.73
C LEU A 188 -3.89 50.17 22.81
N SER A 189 -4.91 49.33 22.58
CA SER A 189 -6.31 49.74 22.66
C SER A 189 -6.72 50.23 24.05
N VAL A 190 -6.12 49.68 25.12
CA VAL A 190 -6.36 50.13 26.50
C VAL A 190 -6.00 51.61 26.63
N PHE A 191 -4.84 52.02 26.12
CA PHE A 191 -4.39 53.41 26.20
C PHE A 191 -5.28 54.34 25.37
N ALA A 192 -5.60 53.94 24.13
CA ALA A 192 -6.46 54.73 23.26
C ALA A 192 -7.85 54.93 23.88
N VAL A 193 -8.51 53.86 24.35
CA VAL A 193 -9.83 53.93 24.99
C VAL A 193 -9.77 54.74 26.28
N SER A 194 -8.74 54.53 27.13
CA SER A 194 -8.60 55.27 28.39
C SER A 194 -8.45 56.77 28.15
N TYR A 195 -7.67 57.17 27.14
CA TYR A 195 -7.53 58.58 26.76
C TYR A 195 -8.87 59.21 26.36
N TYR A 196 -9.63 58.53 25.51
CA TYR A 196 -10.96 59.00 25.10
C TYR A 196 -11.94 59.10 26.27
N VAL A 197 -11.97 58.09 27.16
CA VAL A 197 -12.87 58.09 28.32
C VAL A 197 -12.53 59.20 29.32
N VAL A 198 -11.24 59.42 29.61
CA VAL A 198 -10.79 60.53 30.47
C VAL A 198 -11.18 61.87 29.86
N GLY A 199 -10.93 62.05 28.55
CA GLY A 199 -11.31 63.27 27.83
C GLY A 199 -12.81 63.55 27.92
N LEU A 200 -13.64 62.53 27.66
CA LEU A 200 -15.10 62.64 27.70
C LEU A 200 -15.62 62.96 29.11
N ALA A 201 -15.08 62.29 30.13
CA ALA A 201 -15.43 62.55 31.52
C ALA A 201 -14.99 63.95 31.98
N GLY A 202 -13.83 64.43 31.53
CA GLY A 202 -13.37 65.79 31.78
C GLY A 202 -14.32 66.87 31.23
N TYR A 203 -14.86 66.66 30.02
CA TYR A 203 -15.89 67.54 29.45
C TYR A 203 -17.21 67.52 30.24
N LEU A 204 -17.65 66.35 30.72
CA LEU A 204 -18.87 66.18 31.50
C LEU A 204 -18.79 66.80 32.90
N LEU A 205 -17.61 66.71 33.54
CA LEU A 205 -17.36 67.21 34.89
C LEU A 205 -17.08 68.72 34.92
N LYS A 206 -16.54 69.29 33.84
CA LYS A 206 -16.22 70.71 33.70
C LYS A 206 -17.32 71.69 34.18
N PRO A 207 -18.59 71.54 33.79
CA PRO A 207 -19.65 72.46 34.23
C PRO A 207 -20.02 72.34 35.71
N TRP A 208 -19.77 71.20 36.36
CA TRP A 208 -20.10 70.97 37.78
C TRP A 208 -18.99 71.41 38.74
N LEU A 209 -17.75 71.50 38.26
CA LEU A 209 -16.56 71.85 39.06
C LEU A 209 -16.10 73.30 38.86
N HIS A 210 -16.88 74.13 38.14
CA HIS A 210 -16.52 75.51 37.82
C HIS A 210 -16.46 76.43 39.07
N ASP A 211 -17.20 76.13 40.13
CA ASP A 211 -17.31 76.99 41.34
C ASP A 211 -16.31 76.66 42.46
N LEU A 212 -15.45 75.64 42.30
CA LEU A 212 -14.49 75.20 43.32
C LEU A 212 -13.04 75.29 42.81
N PRO A 213 -12.27 76.33 43.18
CA PRO A 213 -10.89 76.47 42.74
C PRO A 213 -10.02 75.32 43.29
N GLY A 214 -9.38 74.57 42.40
CA GLY A 214 -8.50 73.43 42.72
C GLY A 214 -9.18 72.05 42.82
N ALA A 215 -10.51 71.98 42.94
CA ALA A 215 -11.24 70.69 42.97
C ALA A 215 -11.25 70.00 41.60
N ALA A 216 -11.26 70.76 40.50
CA ALA A 216 -11.22 70.23 39.14
C ALA A 216 -9.93 69.45 38.85
N GLU A 217 -8.77 70.00 39.23
CA GLU A 217 -7.46 69.38 38.98
C GLU A 217 -7.23 68.14 39.86
N THR A 218 -7.68 68.18 41.12
CA THR A 218 -7.62 67.03 42.03
C THR A 218 -8.58 65.91 41.61
N ALA A 219 -9.79 66.25 41.14
CA ALA A 219 -10.74 65.27 40.62
C ALA A 219 -10.23 64.61 39.32
N LEU A 220 -9.68 65.39 38.38
CA LEU A 220 -9.12 64.87 37.13
C LEU A 220 -7.90 63.97 37.38
N SER A 221 -7.01 64.36 38.30
CA SER A 221 -5.83 63.54 38.63
C SER A 221 -6.20 62.21 39.31
N LEU A 222 -7.28 62.15 40.09
CA LEU A 222 -7.80 60.92 40.66
C LEU A 222 -8.57 60.05 39.63
N LEU A 223 -9.18 60.69 38.63
CA LEU A 223 -9.98 60.03 37.60
C LEU A 223 -9.12 59.20 36.62
N VAL A 224 -7.94 59.71 36.24
CA VAL A 224 -7.03 59.05 35.29
C VAL A 224 -6.67 57.60 35.71
N PRO A 225 -6.14 57.34 36.92
CA PRO A 225 -5.81 55.98 37.35
C PRO A 225 -7.07 55.11 37.53
N LEU A 226 -8.20 55.70 37.93
CA LEU A 226 -9.47 54.98 38.07
C LEU A 226 -9.99 54.46 36.72
N VAL A 227 -9.97 55.31 35.68
CA VAL A 227 -10.41 54.94 34.33
C VAL A 227 -9.48 53.88 33.74
N LEU A 228 -8.15 54.04 33.88
CA LEU A 228 -7.19 53.03 33.45
C LEU A 228 -7.44 51.67 34.12
N ALA A 229 -7.68 51.66 35.44
CA ALA A 229 -8.02 50.44 36.17
C ALA A 229 -9.35 49.84 35.71
N ALA A 230 -10.37 50.66 35.47
CA ALA A 230 -11.68 50.19 35.02
C ALA A 230 -11.63 49.58 33.62
N VAL A 231 -10.94 50.23 32.67
CA VAL A 231 -10.80 49.76 31.28
C VAL A 231 -9.97 48.49 31.22
N THR A 232 -8.86 48.42 31.95
CA THR A 232 -8.01 47.20 32.01
C THR A 232 -8.77 46.01 32.58
N VAL A 233 -9.49 46.19 33.69
CA VAL A 233 -10.30 45.13 34.31
C VAL A 233 -11.47 44.73 33.41
N GLY A 234 -12.14 45.69 32.77
CA GLY A 234 -13.25 45.44 31.86
C GLY A 234 -12.84 44.58 30.65
N LEU A 235 -11.72 44.91 30.02
CA LEU A 235 -11.17 44.15 28.89
C LEU A 235 -10.67 42.76 29.31
N HIS A 236 -9.98 42.65 30.46
CA HIS A 236 -9.54 41.36 31.00
C HIS A 236 -10.70 40.43 31.33
N ARG A 237 -11.81 40.96 31.88
CA ARG A 237 -13.01 40.18 32.20
C ARG A 237 -13.72 39.68 30.95
N ARG A 238 -13.77 40.47 29.87
CA ARG A 238 -14.33 40.03 28.58
C ARG A 238 -13.50 38.90 27.96
N LYS A 239 -12.16 39.01 28.00
CA LYS A 239 -11.25 37.96 27.51
C LYS A 239 -11.46 36.62 28.22
N LYS A 240 -11.61 36.62 29.55
CA LYS A 240 -11.90 35.40 30.32
C LYS A 240 -13.23 34.72 29.96
N ARG A 241 -14.24 35.47 29.48
CA ARG A 241 -15.53 34.89 29.05
C ARG A 241 -15.46 34.25 27.66
N ILE A 242 -14.61 34.75 26.77
CA ILE A 242 -14.51 34.26 25.38
C ILE A 242 -13.57 33.06 25.28
N VAL A 243 -12.51 33.00 26.08
CA VAL A 243 -11.53 31.89 26.08
C VAL A 243 -11.99 30.71 26.96
N GLY A 244 -13.06 30.89 27.75
CA GLY A 244 -13.63 29.87 28.64
C GLY A 244 -14.91 29.17 28.12
N SER A 245 -15.26 29.38 26.84
CA SER A 245 -16.34 28.68 26.13
C SER A 245 -15.78 27.96 24.92
#